data_AF-A0A9D2CFP6-F1
#
_entry.id   AF-A0A9D2CFP6-F1
#
_cell.length_a   1.000
_cell.length_b   1.000
_cell.length_c   1.000
_cell.angle_alpha   90.00
_cell.angle_beta   90.00
_cell.angle_gamma   90.00
#
_symmetry.space_group_name_H-M   'P 1'
#
loop_
_entity.id
_entity.type
_entity.pdbx_description
1 polymer ?
#
loop_
_entity_poly.entity_id
_entity_poly.type
_entity_poly.pdbx_seq_one_letter_code
_entity_poly.pdbx_strand_id
1 'polypeptide(L)'
;VQTDNGFEFTNRFSNSKRDLPTLFEVTAAKLAIRHKLIRPYTPRHNGKVERSHREDQKRFYSCHNFYSLDDFAKQLTVHNRRSNDFPMRPLAWLSPSEFTVQYV
;
A
#
# COMPACT_ATOMS: atom_id res chain seq x y z
N VAL A 1 1.89 -9.07 7.28
CA VAL A 1 1.52 -7.73 6.75
C VAL A 1 1.79 -6.66 7.82
N GLN A 2 2.37 -5.52 7.43
CA GLN A 2 2.60 -4.39 8.34
C GLN A 2 1.66 -3.23 7.94
N THR A 3 0.95 -2.65 8.90
CA THR A 3 0.05 -1.50 8.68
C THR A 3 0.30 -0.42 9.72
N ASP A 4 -0.26 0.77 9.47
CA ASP A 4 -0.36 1.81 10.48
C ASP A 4 -1.45 1.47 11.52
N ASN A 5 -1.73 2.42 12.41
CA ASN A 5 -2.75 2.27 13.45
C ASN A 5 -4.09 2.93 13.05
N GLY A 6 -4.36 3.05 11.75
CA GLY A 6 -5.66 3.51 11.27
C GLY A 6 -6.79 2.58 11.70
N PHE A 7 -7.98 3.14 11.90
CA PHE A 7 -9.17 2.38 12.32
C PHE A 7 -9.61 1.31 11.32
N GLU A 8 -9.20 1.42 10.06
CA GLU A 8 -9.44 0.39 9.04
C GLU A 8 -8.69 -0.92 9.34
N PHE A 9 -7.54 -0.83 10.01
CA PHE A 9 -6.67 -1.97 10.28
C PHE A 9 -6.75 -2.46 11.72
N THR A 10 -6.93 -1.55 12.69
CA THR A 10 -6.98 -1.94 14.11
C THR A 10 -7.89 -1.02 14.93
N ASN A 11 -8.57 -1.60 15.93
CA ASN A 11 -9.36 -0.85 16.90
C ASN A 11 -8.56 -0.47 18.16
N ARG A 12 -7.23 -0.62 18.15
CA ARG A 12 -6.36 -0.39 19.32
C ARG A 12 -6.52 0.98 19.97
N PHE A 13 -6.81 2.02 19.18
CA PHE A 13 -7.04 3.39 19.64
C PHE A 13 -8.52 3.76 19.75
N SER A 14 -9.42 2.79 19.64
CA SER A 14 -10.86 3.01 19.82
C SER A 14 -11.19 2.99 21.32
N ASN A 15 -11.90 4.01 21.80
CA ASN A 15 -12.33 4.07 23.20
C ASN A 15 -13.41 3.04 23.54
N SER A 16 -14.26 2.65 22.59
CA SER A 16 -15.42 1.77 22.83
C SER A 16 -15.32 0.39 22.18
N LYS A 17 -14.47 0.23 21.17
CA LYS A 17 -14.37 -1.01 20.37
C LYS A 17 -13.00 -1.69 20.49
N ARG A 18 -12.21 -1.35 21.52
CA ARG A 18 -10.82 -1.81 21.66
C ARG A 18 -10.66 -3.33 21.63
N ASP A 19 -11.61 -4.05 22.24
CA ASP A 19 -11.56 -5.51 22.35
C ASP A 19 -12.21 -6.23 21.16
N LEU A 20 -12.86 -5.48 20.26
CA LEU A 20 -13.46 -6.04 19.06
C LEU A 20 -12.42 -6.04 17.93
N PRO A 21 -12.02 -7.20 17.41
CA PRO A 21 -11.10 -7.25 16.29
C PRO A 21 -11.74 -6.66 15.04
N THR A 22 -10.95 -5.95 14.24
CA THR A 22 -11.42 -5.43 12.94
C THR A 22 -11.67 -6.57 11.96
N LEU A 23 -12.48 -6.33 10.92
CA LEU A 23 -12.65 -7.30 9.83
C LEU A 23 -11.30 -7.68 9.20
N PHE A 24 -10.36 -6.73 9.16
CA PHE A 24 -9.00 -6.96 8.71
C PHE A 24 -8.24 -7.92 9.63
N GLU A 25 -8.23 -7.69 10.94
CA GLU A 25 -7.57 -8.57 11.94
C GLU A 25 -8.17 -9.98 11.92
N VAL A 26 -9.50 -10.10 11.85
CA VAL A 26 -10.19 -11.40 11.74
C VAL A 26 -9.78 -12.14 10.47
N THR A 27 -9.73 -11.45 9.33
CA THR A 27 -9.37 -12.07 8.04
C THR A 27 -7.89 -12.45 7.99
N ALA A 28 -7.01 -11.60 8.51
CA ALA A 28 -5.58 -11.88 8.61
C ALA A 28 -5.32 -13.13 9.48
N ALA A 29 -6.02 -13.25 10.61
CA ALA A 29 -5.94 -14.43 11.47
C ALA A 29 -6.42 -15.71 10.75
N LYS A 30 -7.54 -15.64 10.02
CA LYS A 30 -8.05 -16.76 9.21
C LYS A 30 -7.06 -17.21 8.14
N LEU A 31 -6.35 -16.27 7.52
CA LEU A 31 -5.32 -16.56 6.51
C LEU A 31 -3.94 -16.89 7.10
N ALA A 32 -3.83 -17.05 8.42
CA ALA A 32 -2.57 -17.25 9.15
C ALA A 32 -1.49 -16.16 8.85
N ILE A 33 -1.94 -14.96 8.50
CA ILE A 33 -1.06 -13.83 8.20
C ILE A 33 -0.78 -13.06 9.49
N ARG A 34 0.50 -13.00 9.88
CA ARG A 34 0.92 -12.15 11.00
C ARG A 34 0.70 -10.67 10.67
N HIS A 35 -0.19 -10.03 11.42
CA HIS A 35 -0.40 -8.58 11.38
C HIS A 35 0.57 -7.87 12.34
N LYS A 36 1.33 -6.92 11.82
CA LYS A 36 2.33 -6.14 12.57
C LYS A 36 1.94 -4.67 12.53
N LEU A 37 1.58 -4.11 13.67
CA LEU A 37 1.32 -2.68 13.80
C LEU A 37 2.62 -1.90 13.98
N ILE A 38 2.72 -0.73 13.34
CA ILE A 38 3.81 0.21 13.62
C ILE A 38 3.67 0.78 15.04
N ARG A 39 4.81 1.09 15.66
CA ARG A 39 4.80 1.77 16.96
C ARG A 39 4.21 3.18 16.80
N PRO A 40 3.41 3.66 17.74
CA PRO A 40 2.93 5.04 17.71
C PRO A 40 4.11 6.01 17.64
N TYR A 41 3.92 7.16 16.96
CA TYR A 41 4.94 8.20 16.80
C TYR A 41 6.22 7.79 16.05
N THR A 42 6.14 6.78 15.17
CA THR A 42 7.26 6.36 14.31
C THR A 42 6.96 6.53 12.82
N PRO A 43 6.78 7.78 12.33
CA PRO A 43 6.37 8.04 10.93
C PRO A 43 7.37 7.51 9.90
N ARG A 44 8.64 7.34 10.29
CA ARG A 44 9.69 6.76 9.43
C ARG A 44 9.34 5.36 8.93
N HIS A 45 8.58 4.56 9.69
CA HIS A 45 8.18 3.22 9.27
C HIS A 45 7.18 3.22 8.11
N ASN A 46 6.47 4.32 7.87
CA ASN A 46 5.57 4.46 6.72
C ASN A 46 6.26 5.10 5.49
N GLY A 47 7.54 5.45 5.59
CA GLY A 47 8.22 6.25 4.56
C GLY A 47 8.23 5.63 3.16
N LYS A 48 8.14 4.30 3.04
CA LYS A 48 8.01 3.63 1.73
C LYS A 48 6.65 3.90 1.09
N VAL A 49 5.58 3.79 1.87
CA VAL A 49 4.20 4.02 1.44
C VAL A 49 4.01 5.50 1.09
N GLU A 50 4.42 6.40 1.98
CA GLU A 50 4.38 7.85 1.75
C GLU A 50 5.18 8.28 0.51
N ARG A 51 6.34 7.66 0.27
CA ARG A 51 7.12 7.91 -0.94
C ARG A 51 6.36 7.46 -2.20
N SER A 52 5.72 6.29 -2.16
CA SER A 52 4.91 5.78 -3.28
C SER A 52 3.77 6.74 -3.58
N HIS A 53 2.98 7.13 -2.57
CA HIS A 53 1.89 8.09 -2.73
C HIS A 53 2.36 9.42 -3.33
N ARG A 54 3.51 9.93 -2.91
CA ARG A 54 4.07 11.15 -3.50
C ARG A 54 4.48 10.98 -4.97
N GLU A 55 5.06 9.84 -5.35
CA GLU A 55 5.40 9.58 -6.75
C GLU A 55 4.14 9.40 -7.60
N ASP A 56 3.11 8.72 -7.10
CA ASP A 56 1.83 8.58 -7.78
C ASP A 56 1.13 9.93 -7.93
N GLN A 57 1.17 10.78 -6.89
CA GLN A 57 0.66 12.15 -6.98
C GLN A 57 1.34 12.91 -8.13
N LYS A 58 2.67 12.85 -8.20
CA LYS A 58 3.44 13.58 -9.21
C LYS A 58 3.25 13.05 -10.63
N ARG A 59 3.21 11.72 -10.80
CA ARG A 59 3.27 11.07 -12.12
C ARG A 59 1.89 10.76 -12.69
N PHE A 60 0.91 10.57 -11.82
CA PHE A 60 -0.44 10.16 -12.20
C PHE A 60 -1.44 11.29 -11.91
N TYR A 61 -1.73 11.56 -10.64
CA TYR A 61 -2.85 12.44 -10.27
C TYR A 61 -2.66 13.91 -10.69
N SER A 62 -1.45 14.46 -10.65
CA SER A 62 -1.20 15.85 -11.03
C SER A 62 -1.13 16.09 -12.55
N CYS A 63 -0.99 15.04 -13.36
CA CYS A 63 -0.78 15.16 -14.80
C CYS A 63 -1.95 14.63 -15.64
N HIS A 64 -2.86 13.86 -15.05
CA HIS A 64 -3.96 13.22 -15.78
C HIS A 64 -5.30 13.88 -15.43
N ASN A 65 -6.18 13.96 -16.43
CA ASN A 65 -7.58 14.31 -16.24
C ASN A 65 -8.43 13.07 -16.43
N PHE A 66 -9.46 12.91 -15.61
CA PHE A 66 -10.34 11.75 -15.63
C PHE A 66 -11.77 12.19 -15.99
N TYR A 67 -12.34 11.58 -17.01
CA TYR A 67 -13.67 11.95 -17.52
C TYR A 67 -14.78 11.03 -16.98
N SER A 68 -14.40 9.87 -16.42
CA SER A 68 -15.29 8.94 -15.71
C SER A 68 -14.51 8.04 -14.76
N LEU A 69 -15.21 7.31 -13.88
CA LEU A 69 -14.58 6.30 -13.02
C LEU A 69 -13.98 5.13 -13.80
N ASP A 70 -14.61 4.75 -14.91
CA ASP A 70 -14.11 3.68 -15.79
C ASP A 70 -12.82 4.12 -16.53
N ASP A 71 -12.80 5.38 -17.00
CA ASP A 71 -11.60 5.99 -17.58
C ASP A 71 -10.46 6.07 -16.56
N PHE A 72 -10.76 6.49 -15.33
CA PHE A 72 -9.80 6.46 -14.23
C PHE A 72 -9.23 5.06 -13.99
N ALA A 73 -10.07 4.03 -13.92
CA ALA A 73 -9.62 2.65 -13.71
C ALA A 73 -8.71 2.14 -14.84
N LYS A 74 -9.04 2.47 -16.10
CA LYS A 74 -8.21 2.15 -17.27
C LYS A 74 -6.85 2.84 -17.21
N GLN A 75 -6.84 4.15 -16.96
CA GLN A 75 -5.60 4.92 -16.84
C GLN A 75 -4.74 4.43 -15.67
N LEU A 76 -5.35 4.12 -14.52
CA LEU A 76 -4.67 3.60 -13.34
C LEU A 76 -4.03 2.24 -13.61
N THR A 77 -4.71 1.36 -14.36
CA THR A 77 -4.17 0.05 -14.75
C THR A 77 -2.91 0.20 -15.61
N VAL A 78 -2.92 1.13 -16.56
CA VAL A 78 -1.74 1.42 -17.40
C VAL A 78 -0.60 2.02 -16.57
N HIS A 79 -0.91 2.96 -15.67
CA HIS A 79 0.08 3.55 -14.76
C HIS A 79 0.72 2.51 -13.83
N ASN A 80 -0.08 1.62 -13.24
CA ASN A 80 0.41 0.55 -12.38
C ASN A 80 1.33 -0.41 -13.14
N ARG A 81 0.97 -0.79 -14.37
CA ARG A 81 1.83 -1.62 -15.21
C ARG A 81 3.17 -0.94 -15.48
N ARG A 82 3.13 0.32 -15.94
CA ARG A 82 4.36 1.11 -16.18
C ARG A 82 5.24 1.22 -14.94
N SER A 83 4.64 1.47 -13.78
CA SER A 83 5.39 1.60 -12.51
C SER A 83 6.01 0.27 -12.07
N ASN A 84 5.33 -0.85 -12.28
CA ASN A 84 5.83 -2.19 -11.95
C ASN A 84 6.88 -2.73 -12.93
N ASP A 85 6.87 -2.24 -14.17
CA ASP A 85 7.85 -2.61 -15.21
C ASP A 85 9.04 -1.63 -15.27
N PHE A 86 9.04 -0.55 -14.48
CA PHE A 86 10.12 0.43 -14.48
C PHE A 86 11.31 -0.03 -13.61
N PRO A 87 12.52 -0.19 -14.18
CA PRO A 87 13.70 -0.60 -13.43
C PRO A 87 14.12 0.46 -12.42
N MET A 88 14.51 0.05 -11.21
CA MET A 88 14.86 1.00 -10.15
C MET A 88 16.13 0.63 -9.40
N ARG A 89 16.91 1.67 -9.05
CA ARG A 89 18.18 1.55 -8.32
C ARG A 89 18.12 0.67 -7.05
N PRO A 90 17.08 0.76 -6.19
CA PRO A 90 17.02 -0.05 -4.98
C PRO A 90 16.90 -1.57 -5.23
N LEU A 91 16.51 -1.98 -6.44
CA LEU A 91 16.33 -3.37 -6.84
C LEU A 91 17.46 -3.83 -7.79
N ALA A 92 18.66 -3.24 -7.66
CA ALA A 92 19.78 -3.51 -8.56
C ALA A 92 19.45 -3.29 -10.05
N TRP A 93 18.62 -2.29 -10.35
CA TRP A 93 18.14 -1.96 -11.70
C TRP A 93 17.19 -2.97 -12.34
N LEU A 94 16.63 -3.89 -11.55
CA LEU A 94 15.49 -4.70 -11.95
C LEU A 94 14.19 -3.92 -11.75
N SER A 95 13.17 -4.25 -12.54
CA SER A 95 11.81 -3.79 -12.27
C SER A 95 11.22 -4.50 -11.05
N PRO A 96 10.23 -3.91 -10.36
CA PRO A 96 9.45 -4.63 -9.36
C PRO A 96 8.93 -5.99 -9.83
N SER A 97 8.42 -6.09 -11.06
CA SER A 97 7.94 -7.34 -11.63
C SER A 97 9.05 -8.39 -11.76
N GLU A 98 10.20 -8.03 -12.33
CA GLU A 98 11.37 -8.91 -12.46
C GLU A 98 11.93 -9.35 -11.11
N PHE A 99 12.00 -8.43 -10.14
CA PHE A 99 12.47 -8.73 -8.80
C PHE A 99 11.56 -9.73 -8.09
N THR A 100 10.23 -9.59 -8.22
CA THR A 100 9.28 -10.50 -7.55
C THR A 100 9.34 -11.93 -8.07
N VAL A 101 9.58 -12.13 -9.36
CA VAL A 101 9.69 -13.48 -9.97
C VAL A 101 10.82 -14.29 -9.36
N GLN A 102 11.85 -13.66 -8.78
CA GLN A 102 12.96 -14.36 -8.13
C GLN A 102 12.57 -15.04 -6.80
N TYR A 103 11.41 -14.69 -6.22
CA TYR A 103 10.96 -15.15 -4.90
C TYR A 103 9.64 -15.94 -4.96
N VAL A 104 9.20 -16.31 -6.16
CA VAL A 104 8.05 -17.20 -6.43
C VAL A 104 8.58 -18.57 -6.80
#